data_AF-A0A519NF69-F1
#
_entry.id   AF-A0A519NF69-F1
#
_cell.length_a   1.000
_cell.length_b   1.000
_cell.length_c   1.000
_cell.angle_alpha   90.00
_cell.angle_beta   90.00
_cell.angle_gamma   90.00
#
_symmetry.space_group_name_H-M   'P 1'
#
loop_
_entity.id
_entity.type
_entity.pdbx_description
1 polymer ?
#
loop_
_entity_poly.entity_id
_entity_poly.type
_entity_poly.pdbx_seq_one_letter_code
_entity_poly.pdbx_strand_id
1 'polypeptide(L)'
;MRILLIGEYSRLHNSLKEGLVALGHEVILLSDGDGFKNYPSDMSIKPTFLNNKLLNIPRQAIFRITGFDILKMERALRFYFLIKKLKGFDVVQLINEAPIQTVKKIEGHLLTKIFKQNKKVFLLSCGADFISVKFMLDRKPRYSVLNPYFDNPES
;
A
#
# COMPACT_ATOMS: atom_id res chain seq x y z
N MET A 1 21.55 8.92 -0.33
CA MET A 1 20.72 8.15 -1.29
C MET A 1 19.34 8.77 -1.34
N ARG A 2 18.64 8.59 -2.46
CA ARG A 2 17.24 8.99 -2.64
C ARG A 2 16.35 7.77 -2.46
N ILE A 3 15.47 7.81 -1.46
CA ILE A 3 14.64 6.68 -1.04
C ILE A 3 13.16 7.06 -1.21
N LEU A 4 12.38 6.17 -1.85
CA LEU A 4 10.93 6.30 -2.00
C LEU A 4 10.23 5.24 -1.15
N LEU A 5 9.37 5.67 -0.24
CA LEU A 5 8.51 4.80 0.55
C LEU A 5 7.07 4.90 0.01
N ILE A 6 6.46 3.78 -0.36
CA ILE A 6 5.10 3.73 -0.92
C ILE A 6 4.16 2.97 0.01
N GLY A 7 3.10 3.65 0.42
CA GLY A 7 2.10 3.18 1.38
C GLY A 7 2.45 3.56 2.81
N GLU A 8 1.51 3.39 3.72
CA GLU A 8 1.70 3.55 5.16
C GLU A 8 0.81 2.53 5.88
N TYR A 9 1.33 1.96 6.96
CA TYR A 9 0.59 1.08 7.84
C TYR A 9 1.13 1.18 9.26
N SER A 10 0.28 1.57 10.20
CA SER A 10 0.63 1.68 11.63
C SER A 10 1.90 2.49 11.91
N ARG A 11 2.09 3.58 11.14
CA ARG A 11 3.23 4.53 11.24
C ARG A 11 4.59 3.94 10.87
N LEU A 12 4.66 2.74 10.31
CA LEU A 12 5.91 2.07 9.99
C LEU A 12 6.79 2.91 9.05
N HIS A 13 6.24 3.39 7.94
CA HIS A 13 7.04 4.15 6.97
C HIS A 13 7.38 5.56 7.45
N ASN A 14 6.51 6.19 8.25
CA ASN A 14 6.83 7.44 8.93
C ASN A 14 8.04 7.31 9.87
N SER A 15 8.03 6.31 10.75
CA SER A 15 9.16 6.06 11.66
C SER A 15 10.44 5.67 10.92
N LEU A 16 10.32 4.87 9.86
CA LEU A 16 11.47 4.55 9.01
C LEU A 16 12.04 5.79 8.32
N LYS A 17 11.18 6.66 7.81
CA LYS A 17 11.59 7.93 7.20
C LYS A 17 12.36 8.80 8.20
N GLU A 18 11.85 8.96 9.43
CA GLU A 18 12.53 9.72 10.50
C GLU A 18 13.98 9.23 10.70
N GLY A 19 14.17 7.91 10.81
CA GLY A 19 15.50 7.31 10.97
C GLY A 19 16.40 7.48 9.74
N LEU A 20 15.89 7.25 8.53
CA LEU A 20 16.67 7.38 7.30
C LEU A 20 17.09 8.83 7.02
N VAL A 21 16.23 9.81 7.34
CA VAL A 21 16.56 11.24 7.24
C VAL A 21 17.63 11.61 8.27
N ALA A 22 17.54 11.12 9.51
CA ALA A 22 18.56 11.33 10.52
C ALA A 22 19.95 10.77 10.09
N LEU A 23 19.98 9.74 9.25
CA LEU A 23 21.19 9.18 8.64
C LEU A 23 21.66 9.93 7.37
N GLY A 24 21.04 11.06 7.02
CA GLY A 24 21.45 11.89 5.88
C GLY A 24 20.94 11.41 4.51
N HIS A 25 19.88 10.62 4.47
CA HIS A 25 19.24 10.23 3.21
C HIS A 25 18.09 11.18 2.82
N GLU A 26 17.87 11.37 1.53
CA GLU A 26 16.67 12.04 1.00
C GLU A 26 15.56 10.99 0.94
N VAL A 27 14.45 11.22 1.64
CA VAL A 27 13.35 10.26 1.74
C VAL A 27 12.03 10.93 1.38
N ILE A 28 11.31 10.35 0.42
CA ILE A 28 9.96 10.75 0.04
C ILE A 28 8.98 9.64 0.42
N LEU A 29 7.97 9.99 1.20
CA LEU A 29 6.86 9.13 1.59
C LEU A 29 5.59 9.49 0.80
N LEU A 30 5.11 8.53 0.03
CA LEU A 30 3.86 8.57 -0.71
C LEU A 30 2.84 7.64 -0.04
N SER A 31 1.75 8.17 0.52
CA SER A 31 0.73 7.33 1.16
C SER A 31 -0.68 7.94 1.12
N ASP A 32 -1.67 7.20 1.60
CA ASP A 32 -3.03 7.68 1.86
C ASP A 32 -3.25 8.05 3.35
N GLY A 33 -2.21 7.95 4.18
CA GLY A 33 -2.25 8.22 5.61
C GLY A 33 -2.81 7.09 6.48
N ASP A 34 -2.90 5.85 6.00
CA ASP A 34 -3.46 4.70 6.75
C ASP A 34 -4.93 4.93 7.16
N GLY A 35 -5.74 5.29 6.16
CA GLY A 35 -7.18 5.49 6.30
C GLY A 35 -7.55 6.65 7.22
N PHE A 36 -8.20 6.34 8.35
CA PHE A 36 -8.69 7.32 9.32
C PHE A 36 -7.60 7.91 10.20
N LYS A 37 -6.46 7.19 10.36
CA LYS A 37 -5.35 7.64 11.22
C LYS A 37 -4.67 8.89 10.67
N ASN A 38 -4.70 9.05 9.34
CA ASN A 38 -4.26 10.24 8.63
C ASN A 38 -2.80 10.64 8.97
N TYR A 39 -1.91 9.65 8.98
CA TYR A 39 -0.48 9.89 9.18
C TYR A 39 0.08 10.82 8.08
N PRO A 40 1.09 11.64 8.42
CA PRO A 40 1.67 12.57 7.46
C PRO A 40 2.39 11.84 6.33
N SER A 41 2.45 12.49 5.18
CA SER A 41 3.12 12.01 3.96
C SER A 41 3.58 13.20 3.13
N ASP A 42 4.70 13.10 2.43
CA ASP A 42 5.17 14.18 1.53
C ASP A 42 4.28 14.32 0.31
N MET A 43 3.75 13.20 -0.17
CA MET A 43 2.81 13.14 -1.28
C MET A 43 1.63 12.26 -0.90
N SER A 44 0.41 12.76 -1.15
CA SER A 44 -0.81 12.03 -0.80
C SER A 44 -1.52 11.46 -2.03
N ILE A 45 -1.94 10.20 -1.93
CA ILE A 45 -2.86 9.57 -2.88
C ILE A 45 -4.27 9.41 -2.29
N LYS A 46 -4.53 9.97 -1.10
CA LYS A 46 -5.83 9.90 -0.44
C LYS A 46 -6.92 10.49 -1.36
N PRO A 47 -8.01 9.75 -1.62
CA PRO A 47 -9.17 10.29 -2.33
C PRO A 47 -9.72 11.52 -1.59
N THR A 48 -9.97 12.62 -2.30
CA THR A 48 -10.55 13.84 -1.70
C THR A 48 -11.86 14.25 -2.34
N PHE A 49 -12.05 14.00 -3.65
CA PHE A 49 -13.28 14.40 -4.35
C PHE A 49 -14.46 13.51 -3.96
N LEU A 50 -14.23 12.20 -3.86
CA LEU A 50 -15.28 11.20 -3.63
C LEU A 50 -15.43 10.79 -2.16
N ASN A 51 -14.74 11.49 -1.25
CA ASN A 51 -14.81 11.22 0.20
C ASN A 51 -15.85 12.08 0.93
N ASN A 52 -16.71 12.80 0.19
CA ASN A 52 -17.83 13.55 0.76
C ASN A 52 -18.92 12.59 1.26
N LYS A 53 -19.41 12.79 2.49
CA LYS A 53 -20.49 11.97 3.09
C LYS A 53 -21.74 11.88 2.20
N LEU A 54 -22.04 12.93 1.43
CA LEU A 54 -23.17 12.98 0.50
C LEU A 54 -23.03 12.02 -0.69
N LEU A 55 -21.79 11.74 -1.13
CA LEU A 55 -21.50 10.85 -2.26
C LEU A 55 -21.36 9.38 -1.84
N ASN A 56 -21.35 9.07 -0.54
CA ASN A 56 -21.20 7.69 -0.06
C ASN A 56 -22.35 6.78 -0.47
N ILE A 57 -23.60 7.26 -0.38
CA ILE A 57 -24.81 6.48 -0.72
C ILE A 57 -24.84 6.13 -2.21
N PRO A 58 -24.76 7.09 -3.15
CA PRO A 58 -24.75 6.76 -4.57
C PRO A 58 -23.53 5.91 -4.96
N ARG A 59 -22.36 6.13 -4.33
CA ARG A 59 -21.18 5.29 -4.57
C ARG A 59 -21.41 3.84 -4.17
N GLN A 60 -22.00 3.60 -3.01
CA GLN A 60 -22.31 2.24 -2.57
C GLN A 60 -23.34 1.57 -3.48
N ALA A 61 -24.33 2.32 -3.97
CA ALA A 61 -25.29 1.81 -4.95
C ALA A 61 -24.59 1.40 -6.26
N ILE A 62 -23.74 2.27 -6.82
CA ILE A 62 -22.94 1.97 -8.03
C ILE A 62 -22.06 0.74 -7.79
N PHE A 63 -21.37 0.66 -6.66
CA PHE A 63 -20.52 -0.48 -6.33
C PHE A 63 -21.30 -1.79 -6.26
N ARG A 64 -22.50 -1.80 -5.66
CA ARG A 64 -23.35 -2.99 -5.60
C ARG A 64 -23.86 -3.45 -6.97
N ILE A 65 -24.15 -2.51 -7.87
CA ILE A 65 -24.68 -2.83 -9.20
C ILE A 65 -23.58 -3.24 -10.18
N THR A 66 -22.41 -2.59 -10.10
CA THR A 66 -21.36 -2.70 -11.13
C THR A 66 -20.08 -3.37 -10.63
N GLY A 67 -19.91 -3.55 -9.33
CA GLY A 67 -18.66 -3.98 -8.70
C GLY A 67 -17.54 -2.92 -8.78
N PHE A 68 -17.82 -1.73 -9.30
CA PHE A 68 -16.82 -0.71 -9.57
C PHE A 68 -16.60 0.21 -8.38
N ASP A 69 -15.39 0.19 -7.82
CA ASP A 69 -15.01 1.02 -6.69
C ASP A 69 -14.39 2.35 -7.17
N ILE A 70 -15.21 3.39 -7.15
CA ILE A 70 -14.84 4.74 -7.60
C ILE A 70 -13.71 5.32 -6.74
N LEU A 71 -13.60 4.96 -5.46
CA LEU A 71 -12.50 5.44 -4.60
C LEU A 71 -11.16 4.86 -5.02
N LYS A 72 -11.15 3.56 -5.35
CA LYS A 72 -9.94 2.91 -5.88
C LYS A 72 -9.51 3.58 -7.17
N MET A 73 -10.45 3.97 -8.03
CA MET A 73 -10.14 4.65 -9.29
C MET A 73 -9.61 6.07 -9.09
N GLU A 74 -10.18 6.86 -8.18
CA GLU A 74 -9.63 8.17 -7.83
C GLU A 74 -8.19 8.03 -7.32
N ARG A 75 -7.95 7.01 -6.48
CA ARG A 75 -6.62 6.72 -5.95
C ARG A 75 -5.61 6.36 -7.06
N ALA A 76 -6.01 5.53 -8.03
CA ALA A 76 -5.19 5.24 -9.21
C ALA A 76 -4.88 6.49 -10.02
N LEU A 77 -5.87 7.36 -10.24
CA LEU A 77 -5.70 8.59 -11.01
C LEU A 77 -4.73 9.56 -10.33
N ARG A 78 -4.87 9.74 -9.01
CA ARG A 78 -3.93 10.55 -8.19
C ARG A 78 -2.51 10.00 -8.29
N PHE A 79 -2.34 8.69 -8.11
CA PHE A 79 -1.04 8.04 -8.24
C PHE A 79 -0.47 8.23 -9.66
N TYR A 80 -1.29 8.08 -10.69
CA TYR A 80 -0.89 8.25 -12.09
C TYR A 80 -0.35 9.65 -12.37
N PHE A 81 -0.95 10.71 -11.80
CA PHE A 81 -0.41 12.06 -11.95
C PHE A 81 0.92 12.27 -11.22
N LEU A 82 1.12 11.62 -10.08
CA LEU A 82 2.36 11.69 -9.32
C LEU A 82 3.48 10.86 -9.93
N ILE A 83 3.17 9.81 -10.71
CA ILE A 83 4.16 8.82 -11.16
C ILE A 83 5.35 9.41 -11.92
N LYS A 84 5.15 10.52 -12.64
CA LYS A 84 6.22 11.23 -13.37
C LYS A 84 7.29 11.82 -12.44
N LYS A 85 6.93 12.09 -11.19
CA LYS A 85 7.84 12.59 -10.12
C LYS A 85 8.50 11.44 -9.35
N LEU A 86 7.99 10.22 -9.44
CA LEU A 86 8.43 9.05 -8.65
C LEU A 86 9.56 8.25 -9.34
N LYS A 87 10.54 8.96 -9.94
CA LYS A 87 11.62 8.36 -10.75
C LYS A 87 13.01 8.74 -10.27
N GLY A 88 13.99 7.88 -10.57
CA GLY A 88 15.39 8.12 -10.25
C GLY A 88 15.75 7.96 -8.77
N PHE A 89 14.97 7.17 -8.03
CA PHE A 89 15.29 6.78 -6.65
C PHE A 89 16.30 5.61 -6.65
N ASP A 90 17.20 5.63 -5.68
CA ASP A 90 18.18 4.55 -5.46
C ASP A 90 17.48 3.32 -4.88
N VAL A 91 16.51 3.55 -3.99
CA VAL A 91 15.74 2.51 -3.31
C VAL A 91 14.27 2.90 -3.30
N VAL A 92 13.40 1.95 -3.64
CA VAL A 92 11.96 2.01 -3.41
C VAL A 92 11.58 0.92 -2.42
N GLN A 93 10.77 1.24 -1.42
CA GLN A 93 10.20 0.24 -0.51
C GLN A 93 8.67 0.33 -0.53
N LEU A 94 8.03 -0.82 -0.69
CA LEU A 94 6.57 -0.97 -0.66
C LEU A 94 6.15 -1.51 0.70
N ILE A 95 5.11 -0.95 1.32
CA ILE A 95 4.66 -1.38 2.65
C ILE A 95 4.11 -2.82 2.67
N ASN A 96 3.55 -3.27 1.54
CA ASN A 96 2.97 -4.60 1.32
C ASN A 96 2.75 -4.85 -0.19
N GLU A 97 2.06 -5.93 -0.55
CA GLU A 97 1.76 -6.33 -1.94
C GLU A 97 0.74 -5.42 -2.66
N ALA A 98 -0.01 -4.61 -1.90
CA ALA A 98 -1.02 -3.69 -2.41
C ALA A 98 -0.84 -2.27 -1.82
N PRO A 99 0.33 -1.62 -2.03
CA PRO A 99 0.69 -0.39 -1.33
C PRO A 99 -0.10 0.83 -1.83
N ILE A 100 -0.69 0.76 -3.03
CA ILE A 100 -1.55 1.81 -3.58
C ILE A 100 -2.99 1.57 -3.13
N GLN A 101 -3.43 0.33 -2.95
CA GLN A 101 -4.81 -0.05 -2.61
C GLN A 101 -5.84 0.44 -3.65
N THR A 102 -5.52 0.24 -4.93
CA THR A 102 -6.42 0.52 -6.06
C THR A 102 -6.92 -0.78 -6.71
N VAL A 103 -7.44 -0.70 -7.94
CA VAL A 103 -7.87 -1.86 -8.72
C VAL A 103 -6.64 -2.68 -9.09
N LYS A 104 -6.64 -3.98 -8.74
CA LYS A 104 -5.49 -4.90 -8.87
C LYS A 104 -4.74 -4.79 -10.22
N LYS A 105 -5.47 -4.80 -11.34
CA LYS A 105 -4.87 -4.68 -12.69
C LYS A 105 -4.16 -3.34 -12.91
N ILE A 106 -4.76 -2.25 -12.42
CA ILE A 106 -4.20 -0.89 -12.54
C ILE A 106 -3.00 -0.75 -11.61
N GLU A 107 -3.11 -1.27 -10.38
CA GLU A 107 -2.02 -1.27 -9.40
C GLU A 107 -0.77 -1.96 -9.96
N GLY A 108 -0.93 -3.16 -10.52
CA GLY A 108 0.18 -3.88 -11.16
C GLY A 108 0.83 -3.09 -12.31
N HIS A 109 0.03 -2.39 -13.13
CA HIS A 109 0.56 -1.54 -14.19
C HIS A 109 1.34 -0.32 -13.64
N LEU A 110 0.80 0.35 -12.61
CA LEU A 110 1.44 1.49 -11.97
C LEU A 110 2.75 1.07 -11.28
N LEU A 111 2.74 -0.04 -10.54
CA LEU A 111 3.93 -0.59 -9.89
C LEU A 111 4.99 -1.04 -10.90
N THR A 112 4.59 -1.65 -12.02
CA THR A 112 5.53 -1.99 -13.11
C THR A 112 6.27 -0.76 -13.63
N LYS A 113 5.58 0.39 -13.73
CA LYS A 113 6.21 1.67 -14.08
C LYS A 113 7.17 2.15 -13.00
N ILE A 114 6.81 2.06 -11.72
CA ILE A 114 7.72 2.36 -10.59
C ILE A 114 8.99 1.51 -10.67
N PHE A 115 8.87 0.21 -10.96
CA PHE A 115 10.01 -0.71 -10.98
C PHE A 115 10.97 -0.40 -12.13
N LYS A 116 10.43 -0.01 -13.29
CA LYS A 116 11.25 0.34 -14.46
C LYS A 116 11.99 1.68 -14.34
N GLN A 117 11.51 2.60 -13.50
CA GLN A 117 12.05 3.96 -13.41
C GLN A 117 12.96 4.20 -12.19
N ASN A 118 13.23 3.17 -11.39
CA ASN A 118 14.02 3.23 -10.16
C ASN A 118 15.01 2.06 -10.07
N LYS A 119 16.06 2.17 -9.26
CA LYS A 119 17.18 1.20 -9.28
C LYS A 119 16.88 -0.10 -8.54
N LYS A 120 16.50 -0.02 -7.27
CA LYS A 120 16.20 -1.19 -6.41
C LYS A 120 14.83 -1.05 -5.80
N VAL A 121 14.09 -2.16 -5.72
CA VAL A 121 12.76 -2.20 -5.14
C VAL A 121 12.70 -3.33 -4.12
N PHE A 122 12.22 -3.03 -2.92
CA PHE A 122 12.01 -3.98 -1.85
C PHE A 122 10.54 -4.02 -1.46
N LEU A 123 10.01 -5.22 -1.32
CA LEU A 123 8.69 -5.46 -0.76
C LEU A 123 8.86 -5.70 0.74
N LEU A 124 8.21 -4.88 1.56
CA LEU A 124 8.07 -5.17 2.97
C LEU A 124 6.95 -6.18 3.17
N SER A 125 7.24 -7.21 3.95
CA SER A 125 6.33 -8.26 4.36
C SER A 125 6.37 -8.28 5.89
N CYS A 126 5.33 -7.74 6.51
CA CYS A 126 5.24 -7.53 7.96
C CYS A 126 3.82 -7.83 8.43
N GLY A 127 3.62 -9.03 9.00
CA GLY A 127 2.36 -9.45 9.60
C GLY A 127 1.63 -10.50 8.75
N ALA A 128 0.30 -10.38 8.67
CA ALA A 128 -0.54 -11.31 7.92
C ALA A 128 -0.63 -10.95 6.43
N ASP A 129 0.51 -10.68 5.80
CA ASP A 129 0.59 -10.52 4.35
C ASP A 129 0.52 -11.86 3.61
N PHE A 130 0.30 -11.83 2.31
CA PHE A 130 0.16 -13.05 1.51
C PHE A 130 1.33 -14.01 1.65
N ILE A 131 2.58 -13.51 1.69
CA ILE A 131 3.78 -14.36 1.74
C ILE A 131 3.84 -15.07 3.09
N SER A 132 3.63 -14.33 4.17
CA SER A 132 3.65 -14.82 5.55
C SER A 132 2.52 -15.81 5.80
N VAL A 133 1.30 -15.48 5.38
CA VAL A 133 0.13 -16.37 5.52
C VAL A 133 0.31 -17.63 4.68
N LYS A 134 0.78 -17.52 3.44
CA LYS A 134 1.06 -18.69 2.59
C LYS A 134 2.12 -19.60 3.21
N PHE A 135 3.19 -19.03 3.76
CA PHE A 135 4.24 -19.80 4.44
C PHE A 135 3.68 -20.61 5.63
N MET A 136 2.77 -20.03 6.40
CA MET A 136 2.09 -20.71 7.51
C MET A 136 1.08 -21.75 7.00
N LEU A 137 0.34 -21.45 5.93
CA LEU A 137 -0.60 -22.37 5.30
C LEU A 137 0.08 -23.62 4.76
N ASP A 138 1.29 -23.47 4.21
CA ASP A 138 2.13 -24.58 3.74
C ASP A 138 2.65 -25.49 4.88
N ARG A 139 2.30 -25.22 6.15
CA ARG A 139 2.76 -25.96 7.36
C ARG A 139 4.28 -26.10 7.49
N LYS A 140 5.03 -25.17 6.91
CA LYS A 140 6.50 -25.11 7.02
C LYS A 140 6.99 -24.82 8.44
N PRO A 141 6.38 -23.91 9.22
CA PRO A 141 6.81 -23.69 10.59
C PRO A 141 6.23 -24.75 11.54
N ARG A 142 7.00 -25.13 12.57
CA ARG A 142 6.55 -26.06 13.64
C ARG A 142 5.35 -25.51 14.42
N TYR A 143 5.31 -24.20 14.63
CA TYR A 143 4.21 -23.49 15.29
C TYR A 143 3.84 -22.24 14.49
N SER A 144 2.54 -21.99 14.34
CA SER A 144 2.04 -20.80 13.67
C SER A 144 0.73 -20.32 14.31
N VAL A 145 0.35 -19.08 14.02
CA VAL A 145 -0.97 -18.54 14.41
C VAL A 145 -2.13 -19.28 13.74
N LEU A 146 -1.87 -20.09 12.71
CA LEU A 146 -2.85 -20.92 12.02
C LEU A 146 -2.99 -22.32 12.63
N ASN A 147 -2.24 -22.67 13.68
CA ASN A 147 -2.37 -23.99 14.31
C ASN A 147 -3.80 -24.27 14.80
N PRO A 148 -4.51 -23.34 15.49
CA PRO A 148 -5.91 -23.57 15.87
C PRO A 148 -6.82 -23.85 14.68
N TYR A 149 -6.59 -23.17 13.54
CA TYR A 149 -7.35 -23.41 12.29
C TYR A 149 -7.13 -24.83 11.74
N PHE A 150 -5.94 -25.39 11.93
CA PHE A 150 -5.64 -26.77 11.49
C PHE A 150 -6.09 -27.83 12.49
N ASP A 151 -6.03 -27.52 13.78
CA ASP A 151 -6.34 -28.45 14.85
C ASP A 151 -7.86 -28.50 15.15
N ASN A 152 -8.59 -27.43 14.84
CA ASN A 152 -10.05 -27.32 15.01
C ASN A 152 -10.69 -26.55 13.83
N PRO A 153 -10.85 -27.17 12.65
CA PRO A 153 -11.34 -26.48 11.45
C PRO A 153 -12.82 -26.02 11.50
N GLU A 154 -13.60 -26.45 12.51
CA GLU A 154 -15.03 -26.13 12.66
C GLU A 154 -15.35 -25.07 13.74
N SER A 155 -14.34 -24.48 14.38
CA SER A 155 -14.53 -23.40 15.38
C SER A 155 -14.71 -22.01 14.77
#